data_AF-A0A6G1CCT9-F1
#
_entry.id   AF-A0A6G1CCT9-F1
#
_cell.length_a   1.000
_cell.length_b   1.000
_cell.length_c   1.000
_cell.angle_alpha   90.00
_cell.angle_beta   90.00
_cell.angle_gamma   90.00
#
_symmetry.space_group_name_H-M   'P 1'
#
loop_
_entity.id
_entity.type
_entity.pdbx_description
1 polymer ?
#
loop_
_entity_poly.entity_id
_entity_poly.type
_entity_poly.pdbx_seq_one_letter_code
_entity_poly.pdbx_strand_id
1 'polypeptide(L)'
;MGSVRAPAPAAGGWEVAAAADKEGVGMERLVEVAQRAADAAGEVLRKYFRQRVEIIDKEDQSPVTIADREAEEAMVSVILKSFPSHAVFGEENGWRCVEKSADYVWVLDPIDGTKSFVTGKPLFGTLISLLYKGKPVIGIIDQPILRERWVGVDGKKTTLNGQEISVRPCNVLAQAYLYTTSPHLFAGEAEDAFIRVRDKVKVPLYGCDCYAYALLASGFVDLVVESGLKPYDFLSLVPVIEGAGEWTARRATALRREGPTGAGSTEEAYREAACRIPIPMAPGVHSPRPAAPMAAASRPHPRPGHMLVLGTGFVGRYVSQRLLAQGWRVSGTCTSPAKKAELEMLGMHASVFDATSSSLANLRSLQDATHLLISIPPIPGIGDPLLSSHSDLQRTLNDGNLQWLCYFSSTSVYGDCGGAWVDEDHTVNPKSESAKLRYAAEKGWLNLMDGLDLSAFIFRLGGIYGPGRSAVDTITKSKSLSRGQKLRESKQYTARVHVADIYQAILASMTIRSARFIFFSGLCHCYY
;
A
#
# COMPACT_ATOMS: atom_id res chain seq x y z
N MET A 1 -40.19 -43.22 -0.52
CA MET A 1 -40.09 -41.76 -0.75
C MET A 1 -38.90 -41.24 0.05
N GLY A 2 -37.72 -41.20 -0.54
CA GLY A 2 -36.49 -40.68 0.08
C GLY A 2 -36.23 -39.26 -0.45
N SER A 3 -36.14 -38.29 0.45
CA SER A 3 -35.86 -36.89 0.12
C SER A 3 -34.38 -36.60 0.33
N VAL A 4 -33.73 -36.14 -0.75
CA VAL A 4 -32.30 -35.82 -0.87
C VAL A 4 -32.02 -34.47 -0.22
N ARG A 5 -31.05 -34.42 0.70
CA ARG A 5 -30.49 -33.17 1.26
C ARG A 5 -29.48 -32.55 0.28
N ALA A 6 -29.66 -31.28 -0.06
CA ALA A 6 -28.68 -30.47 -0.77
C ALA A 6 -27.57 -29.96 0.19
N PRO A 7 -26.31 -29.78 -0.28
CA PRO A 7 -25.22 -29.31 0.57
C PRO A 7 -25.24 -27.79 0.75
N ALA A 8 -24.67 -27.33 1.87
CA ALA A 8 -24.54 -25.92 2.26
C ALA A 8 -23.47 -25.17 1.43
N PRO A 9 -23.63 -23.85 1.19
CA PRO A 9 -22.65 -23.07 0.43
C PRO A 9 -21.41 -22.75 1.27
N ALA A 10 -20.23 -22.92 0.65
CA ALA A 10 -18.92 -22.62 1.21
C ALA A 10 -18.63 -21.10 1.25
N ALA A 11 -17.77 -20.72 2.19
CA ALA A 11 -17.33 -19.35 2.48
C ALA A 11 -16.71 -18.63 1.26
N GLY A 12 -17.01 -17.33 1.13
CA GLY A 12 -16.71 -16.50 -0.02
C GLY A 12 -15.21 -16.33 -0.31
N GLY A 13 -14.74 -17.01 -1.34
CA GLY A 13 -13.63 -16.57 -2.19
C GLY A 13 -14.21 -15.66 -3.28
N TRP A 14 -13.71 -14.43 -3.40
CA TRP A 14 -14.21 -13.43 -4.32
C TRP A 14 -13.60 -13.61 -5.73
N GLU A 15 -14.44 -14.01 -6.68
CA GLU A 15 -14.48 -13.71 -8.13
C GLU A 15 -13.20 -13.53 -9.00
N VAL A 16 -12.03 -14.07 -8.64
CA VAL A 16 -10.91 -14.16 -9.62
C VAL A 16 -10.97 -15.46 -10.43
N ALA A 17 -11.46 -16.56 -9.84
CA ALA A 17 -11.66 -17.82 -10.56
C ALA A 17 -12.63 -17.68 -11.75
N ALA A 18 -13.52 -16.68 -11.72
CA ALA A 18 -14.44 -16.37 -12.81
C ALA A 18 -13.85 -15.46 -13.91
N ALA A 19 -12.68 -14.85 -13.69
CA ALA A 19 -12.09 -13.88 -14.62
C ALA A 19 -11.35 -14.54 -15.81
N ALA A 20 -10.82 -15.75 -15.63
CA ALA A 20 -10.17 -16.53 -16.69
C ALA A 20 -11.16 -17.13 -17.71
N ASP A 21 -12.45 -17.15 -17.37
CA ASP A 21 -13.48 -17.88 -18.11
C ASP A 21 -14.13 -17.07 -19.25
N LYS A 22 -13.71 -15.80 -19.46
CA LYS A 22 -14.27 -14.94 -20.53
C LYS A 22 -13.55 -15.05 -21.88
N GLU A 23 -12.35 -15.62 -21.93
CA GLU A 23 -11.63 -15.95 -23.18
C GLU A 23 -11.31 -17.45 -23.35
N GLY A 24 -11.72 -18.30 -22.39
CA GLY A 24 -11.46 -19.75 -22.44
C GLY A 24 -10.01 -20.16 -22.19
N VAL A 25 -9.13 -19.25 -21.76
CA VAL A 25 -7.76 -19.57 -21.36
C VAL A 25 -7.73 -19.86 -19.86
N GLY A 26 -7.77 -21.15 -19.49
CA GLY A 26 -7.66 -21.57 -18.10
C GLY A 26 -6.34 -21.11 -17.46
N MET A 27 -6.39 -20.73 -16.17
CA MET A 27 -5.22 -20.31 -15.39
C MET A 27 -4.08 -21.34 -15.45
N GLU A 28 -4.37 -22.64 -15.53
CA GLU A 28 -3.35 -23.67 -15.73
C GLU A 28 -2.53 -23.45 -17.00
N ARG A 29 -3.17 -23.04 -18.10
CA ARG A 29 -2.49 -22.80 -19.38
C ARG A 29 -1.55 -21.59 -19.31
N LEU A 30 -1.95 -20.54 -18.62
CA LEU A 30 -1.09 -19.36 -18.37
C LEU A 30 0.15 -19.76 -17.55
N VAL A 31 -0.04 -20.52 -16.49
CA VAL A 31 1.05 -21.03 -15.63
C VAL A 31 1.97 -21.98 -16.41
N GLU A 32 1.42 -22.86 -17.23
CA GLU A 32 2.21 -23.76 -18.10
C GLU A 32 3.09 -22.96 -19.08
N VAL A 33 2.54 -21.92 -19.72
CA VAL A 33 3.30 -21.05 -20.64
C VAL A 33 4.38 -20.26 -19.90
N ALA A 34 4.07 -19.74 -18.71
CA ALA A 34 5.06 -19.03 -17.88
C ALA A 34 6.24 -19.94 -17.51
N GLN A 35 5.97 -21.19 -17.14
CA GLN A 35 7.03 -22.17 -16.86
C GLN A 35 7.86 -22.53 -18.09
N ARG A 36 7.23 -22.72 -19.26
CA ARG A 36 7.95 -22.96 -20.52
C ARG A 36 8.81 -21.77 -20.94
N ALA A 37 8.36 -20.54 -20.66
CA ALA A 37 9.16 -19.34 -20.88
C ALA A 37 10.40 -19.33 -19.96
N ALA A 38 10.23 -19.63 -18.67
CA ALA A 38 11.36 -19.76 -17.74
C ALA A 38 12.33 -20.87 -18.16
N ASP A 39 11.84 -22.02 -18.65
CA ASP A 39 12.69 -23.08 -19.20
C ASP A 39 13.54 -22.60 -20.37
N ALA A 40 12.93 -21.88 -21.31
CA ALA A 40 13.60 -21.33 -22.49
C ALA A 40 14.67 -20.29 -22.11
N ALA A 41 14.37 -19.36 -21.20
CA ALA A 41 15.35 -18.43 -20.66
C ALA A 41 16.52 -19.17 -19.98
N GLY A 42 16.20 -20.13 -19.11
CA GLY A 42 17.22 -20.90 -18.40
C GLY A 42 18.17 -21.67 -19.32
N GLU A 43 17.68 -22.20 -20.44
CA GLU A 43 18.54 -22.84 -21.45
C GLU A 43 19.52 -21.88 -22.11
N VAL A 44 19.09 -20.65 -22.39
CA VAL A 44 19.96 -19.60 -22.92
C VAL A 44 21.00 -19.20 -21.86
N LEU A 45 20.55 -18.81 -20.68
CA LEU A 45 21.41 -18.26 -19.62
C LEU A 45 22.48 -19.25 -19.16
N ARG A 46 22.17 -20.56 -19.10
CA ARG A 46 23.16 -21.61 -18.78
C ARG A 46 24.29 -21.71 -19.79
N LYS A 47 24.09 -21.33 -21.05
CA LYS A 47 25.16 -21.33 -22.08
C LYS A 47 26.17 -20.22 -21.82
N TYR A 48 25.70 -19.05 -21.36
CA TYR A 48 26.50 -17.85 -21.15
C TYR A 48 27.12 -17.74 -19.75
N PHE A 49 26.48 -18.29 -18.73
CA PHE A 49 26.96 -18.18 -17.36
C PHE A 49 28.35 -18.81 -17.17
N ARG A 50 29.27 -18.04 -16.57
CA ARG A 50 30.69 -18.41 -16.34
C ARG A 50 31.49 -18.76 -17.60
N GLN A 51 31.03 -18.34 -18.79
CA GLN A 51 31.88 -18.38 -19.97
C GLN A 51 32.99 -17.34 -19.85
N ARG A 52 34.22 -17.71 -20.19
CA ARG A 52 35.32 -16.77 -20.33
C ARG A 52 35.11 -16.01 -21.63
N VAL A 53 34.73 -14.75 -21.55
CA VAL A 53 34.66 -13.88 -22.73
C VAL A 53 35.76 -12.86 -22.62
N GLU A 54 36.57 -12.74 -23.67
CA GLU A 54 37.49 -11.62 -23.82
C GLU A 54 36.65 -10.35 -23.80
N ILE A 55 36.90 -9.45 -22.84
CA ILE A 55 36.17 -8.19 -22.72
C ILE A 55 36.51 -7.37 -23.96
N ILE A 56 35.67 -7.47 -24.99
CA ILE A 56 35.77 -6.62 -26.17
C ILE A 56 35.04 -5.34 -25.81
N ASP A 57 35.80 -4.29 -25.52
CA ASP A 57 35.32 -2.91 -25.36
C ASP A 57 34.75 -2.39 -26.70
N LYS A 58 33.57 -2.88 -27.06
CA LYS A 58 32.69 -2.24 -28.02
C LYS A 58 31.36 -2.00 -27.32
N GLU A 59 30.97 -0.74 -27.29
CA GLU A 59 29.71 -0.23 -26.74
C GLU A 59 28.56 -1.20 -27.11
N ASP A 60 27.86 -1.71 -26.08
CA ASP A 60 26.69 -2.61 -26.12
C ASP A 60 26.83 -4.12 -26.45
N GLN A 61 28.01 -4.74 -26.37
CA GLN A 61 28.14 -6.21 -26.61
C GLN A 61 28.72 -7.01 -25.46
N SER A 62 28.41 -6.64 -24.22
CA SER A 62 28.83 -7.47 -23.09
C SER A 62 28.13 -8.85 -23.12
N PRO A 63 28.76 -9.93 -22.63
CA PRO A 63 28.15 -11.26 -22.59
C PRO A 63 26.82 -11.30 -21.84
N VAL A 64 26.68 -10.45 -20.82
CA VAL A 64 25.43 -10.33 -20.06
C VAL A 64 24.34 -9.66 -20.90
N THR A 65 24.66 -8.63 -21.69
CA THR A 65 23.71 -7.98 -22.62
C THR A 65 23.24 -8.96 -23.71
N ILE A 66 24.14 -9.78 -24.25
CA ILE A 66 23.77 -10.81 -25.26
C ILE A 66 22.88 -11.87 -24.62
N ALA A 67 23.27 -12.38 -23.45
CA ALA A 67 22.52 -13.39 -22.73
C ALA A 67 21.12 -12.89 -22.34
N ASP A 68 21.01 -11.65 -21.88
CA ASP A 68 19.76 -11.00 -21.50
C ASP A 68 18.80 -10.90 -22.69
N ARG A 69 19.25 -10.29 -23.79
CA ARG A 69 18.46 -10.14 -25.02
C ARG A 69 18.02 -11.47 -25.61
N GLU A 70 18.91 -12.47 -25.67
CA GLU A 70 18.55 -13.80 -26.20
C GLU A 70 17.55 -14.53 -25.30
N ALA A 71 17.66 -14.38 -23.97
CA ALA A 71 16.74 -14.97 -23.03
C ALA A 71 15.37 -14.26 -23.07
N GLU A 72 15.32 -12.93 -23.17
CA GLU A 72 14.08 -12.17 -23.36
C GLU A 72 13.35 -12.64 -24.62
N GLU A 73 14.04 -12.71 -25.76
CA GLU A 73 13.44 -13.14 -27.03
C GLU A 73 12.96 -14.60 -27.00
N ALA A 74 13.69 -15.49 -26.30
CA ALA A 74 13.25 -16.86 -26.10
C ALA A 74 11.93 -16.92 -25.30
N MET A 75 11.80 -16.14 -24.23
CA MET A 75 10.56 -16.02 -23.45
C MET A 75 9.42 -15.43 -24.28
N VAL A 76 9.66 -14.32 -24.96
CA VAL A 76 8.68 -13.62 -25.79
C VAL A 76 8.15 -14.53 -26.89
N SER A 77 9.03 -15.30 -27.54
CA SER A 77 8.64 -16.26 -28.58
C SER A 77 7.66 -17.32 -28.03
N VAL A 78 7.94 -17.87 -26.84
CA VAL A 78 7.06 -18.85 -26.19
C VAL A 78 5.71 -18.23 -25.83
N ILE A 79 5.72 -17.01 -25.29
CA ILE A 79 4.53 -16.27 -24.84
C ILE A 79 3.65 -15.91 -26.03
N LEU A 80 4.17 -15.16 -27.01
CA LEU A 80 3.38 -14.63 -28.12
C LEU A 80 2.94 -15.71 -29.11
N LYS A 81 3.67 -16.84 -29.21
CA LYS A 81 3.19 -18.02 -29.95
C LYS A 81 1.98 -18.66 -29.29
N SER A 82 1.90 -18.59 -27.96
CA SER A 82 0.77 -19.15 -27.20
C SER A 82 -0.38 -18.15 -27.07
N PHE A 83 -0.06 -16.85 -26.97
CA PHE A 83 -1.01 -15.76 -26.75
C PHE A 83 -0.67 -14.52 -27.61
N PRO A 84 -1.04 -14.52 -28.89
CA PRO A 84 -0.71 -13.42 -29.81
C PRO A 84 -1.33 -12.06 -29.44
N SER A 85 -2.44 -12.06 -28.69
CA SER A 85 -3.16 -10.86 -28.22
C SER A 85 -2.59 -10.26 -26.93
N HIS A 86 -1.68 -10.96 -26.24
CA HIS A 86 -1.07 -10.47 -25.02
C HIS A 86 0.05 -9.47 -25.32
N ALA A 87 0.29 -8.54 -24.40
CA ALA A 87 1.44 -7.64 -24.47
C ALA A 87 2.63 -8.20 -23.69
N VAL A 88 3.84 -7.76 -24.05
CA VAL A 88 5.08 -8.01 -23.30
C VAL A 88 5.74 -6.68 -22.95
N PHE A 89 6.35 -6.61 -21.78
CA PHE A 89 7.12 -5.47 -21.28
C PHE A 89 8.44 -5.97 -20.67
N GLY A 90 9.56 -5.56 -21.22
CA GLY A 90 10.91 -5.91 -20.74
C GLY A 90 11.80 -4.68 -20.59
N GLU A 91 12.96 -4.85 -19.97
CA GLU A 91 13.95 -3.78 -19.78
C GLU A 91 14.48 -3.25 -21.11
N GLU A 92 14.89 -4.16 -22.01
CA GLU A 92 15.59 -3.82 -23.26
C GLU A 92 14.64 -3.26 -24.33
N ASN A 93 13.51 -3.94 -24.55
CA ASN A 93 12.62 -3.63 -25.67
C ASN A 93 11.35 -2.86 -25.26
N GLY A 94 11.17 -2.56 -23.97
CA GLY A 94 9.99 -1.86 -23.46
C GLY A 94 8.68 -2.57 -23.82
N TRP A 95 7.65 -1.78 -24.14
CA TRP A 95 6.31 -2.29 -24.47
C TRP A 95 6.21 -2.84 -25.90
N ARG A 96 5.74 -4.09 -26.02
CA ARG A 96 5.45 -4.75 -27.29
C ARG A 96 4.06 -5.37 -27.26
N CYS A 97 3.19 -4.93 -28.16
CA CYS A 97 1.87 -5.50 -28.37
C CYS A 97 1.47 -5.36 -29.84
N VAL A 98 0.81 -6.38 -30.40
CA VAL A 98 0.25 -6.31 -31.76
C VAL A 98 -0.97 -5.38 -31.79
N GLU A 99 -1.72 -5.34 -30.69
CA GLU A 99 -2.91 -4.50 -30.51
C GLU A 99 -2.59 -3.16 -29.82
N LYS A 100 -3.54 -2.22 -29.85
CA LYS A 100 -3.39 -0.91 -29.20
C LYS A 100 -3.41 -0.98 -27.67
N SER A 101 -3.98 -2.05 -27.11
CA SER A 101 -4.11 -2.28 -25.67
C SER A 101 -4.24 -3.78 -25.42
N ALA A 102 -3.81 -4.27 -24.26
CA ALA A 102 -3.99 -5.65 -23.85
C ALA A 102 -4.43 -5.72 -22.38
N ASP A 103 -5.40 -6.60 -22.08
CA ASP A 103 -5.81 -6.90 -20.71
C ASP A 103 -4.74 -7.73 -19.97
N TYR A 104 -3.98 -8.55 -20.70
CA TYR A 104 -2.90 -9.37 -20.19
C TYR A 104 -1.54 -8.83 -20.64
N VAL A 105 -0.64 -8.60 -19.68
CA VAL A 105 0.70 -8.08 -19.92
C VAL A 105 1.74 -8.95 -19.21
N TRP A 106 2.70 -9.46 -19.96
CA TRP A 106 3.84 -10.22 -19.44
C TRP A 106 4.99 -9.26 -19.17
N VAL A 107 5.43 -9.19 -17.93
CA VAL A 107 6.58 -8.36 -17.51
C VAL A 107 7.76 -9.28 -17.26
N LEU A 108 8.88 -9.02 -17.94
CA LEU A 108 10.04 -9.91 -17.99
C LEU A 108 11.31 -9.19 -17.52
N ASP A 109 12.09 -9.88 -16.70
CA ASP A 109 13.50 -9.59 -16.43
C ASP A 109 14.28 -10.90 -16.66
N PRO A 110 15.05 -11.03 -17.75
CA PRO A 110 15.82 -12.25 -18.00
C PRO A 110 16.91 -12.48 -16.94
N ILE A 111 17.57 -11.43 -16.45
CA ILE A 111 18.70 -11.50 -15.51
C ILE A 111 18.59 -10.42 -14.42
N ASP A 112 17.72 -10.64 -13.43
CA ASP A 112 17.75 -9.84 -12.20
C ASP A 112 18.98 -10.23 -11.36
N GLY A 113 19.82 -9.25 -11.06
CA GLY A 113 21.16 -9.47 -10.50
C GLY A 113 22.27 -9.64 -11.54
N THR A 114 22.28 -8.80 -12.59
CA THR A 114 23.32 -8.75 -13.63
C THR A 114 24.76 -8.79 -13.09
N LYS A 115 25.06 -8.11 -11.98
CA LYS A 115 26.39 -8.15 -11.32
C LYS A 115 26.73 -9.55 -10.79
N SER A 116 25.75 -10.26 -10.23
CA SER A 116 25.91 -11.65 -9.79
C SER A 116 26.18 -12.56 -10.99
N PHE A 117 25.47 -12.37 -12.10
CA PHE A 117 25.70 -13.10 -13.35
C PHE A 117 27.13 -12.89 -13.89
N VAL A 118 27.54 -11.63 -14.07
CA VAL A 118 28.87 -11.25 -14.62
C VAL A 118 30.01 -11.80 -13.77
N THR A 119 29.87 -11.78 -12.44
CA THR A 119 30.90 -12.28 -11.52
C THR A 119 30.83 -13.79 -11.27
N GLY A 120 29.92 -14.50 -11.95
CA GLY A 120 29.78 -15.95 -11.83
C GLY A 120 29.16 -16.43 -10.51
N LYS A 121 28.43 -15.56 -9.79
CA LYS A 121 27.66 -15.90 -8.60
C LYS A 121 26.28 -16.43 -9.02
N PRO A 122 25.92 -17.69 -8.71
CA PRO A 122 24.68 -18.31 -9.20
C PRO A 122 23.45 -17.92 -8.35
N LEU A 123 23.28 -16.61 -8.08
CA LEU A 123 22.19 -16.06 -7.27
C LEU A 123 21.46 -14.90 -7.97
N PHE A 124 21.68 -14.73 -9.29
CA PHE A 124 20.78 -13.98 -10.16
C PHE A 124 19.51 -14.82 -10.41
N GLY A 125 18.44 -14.22 -10.92
CA GLY A 125 17.23 -14.96 -11.28
C GLY A 125 16.54 -14.40 -12.53
N THR A 126 15.76 -15.23 -13.20
CA THR A 126 14.83 -14.80 -14.24
C THR A 126 13.47 -14.54 -13.60
N LEU A 127 12.92 -13.34 -13.85
CA LEU A 127 11.64 -12.89 -13.33
C LEU A 127 10.59 -12.85 -14.44
N ILE A 128 9.46 -13.51 -14.21
CA ILE A 128 8.33 -13.50 -15.12
C ILE A 128 7.08 -13.14 -14.32
N SER A 129 6.40 -12.07 -14.69
CA SER A 129 5.10 -11.69 -14.11
C SER A 129 4.04 -11.64 -15.20
N LEU A 130 2.84 -12.14 -14.90
CA LEU A 130 1.66 -11.89 -15.71
C LEU A 130 0.74 -10.95 -14.96
N LEU A 131 0.41 -9.83 -15.58
CA LEU A 131 -0.57 -8.88 -15.08
C LEU A 131 -1.90 -9.10 -15.82
N TYR A 132 -3.00 -9.13 -15.07
CA TYR A 132 -4.36 -9.00 -15.62
C TYR A 132 -4.95 -7.67 -15.17
N LYS A 133 -5.26 -6.79 -16.14
CA LYS A 133 -5.79 -5.43 -15.89
C LYS A 133 -4.95 -4.63 -14.88
N GLY A 134 -3.63 -4.83 -14.95
CA GLY A 134 -2.65 -4.17 -14.09
C GLY A 134 -2.37 -4.85 -12.75
N LYS A 135 -3.09 -5.92 -12.37
CA LYS A 135 -2.80 -6.69 -11.15
C LYS A 135 -1.88 -7.88 -11.49
N PRO A 136 -0.74 -8.06 -10.82
CA PRO A 136 0.05 -9.30 -10.93
C PRO A 136 -0.77 -10.50 -10.48
N VAL A 137 -0.98 -11.46 -11.38
CA VAL A 137 -1.75 -12.70 -11.11
C VAL A 137 -0.89 -13.96 -11.14
N ILE A 138 0.27 -13.91 -11.82
CA ILE A 138 1.29 -14.97 -11.80
C ILE A 138 2.65 -14.30 -11.60
N GLY A 139 3.51 -14.91 -10.79
CA GLY A 139 4.91 -14.52 -10.62
C GLY A 139 5.81 -15.76 -10.59
N ILE A 140 6.92 -15.71 -11.33
CA ILE A 140 7.98 -16.72 -11.30
C ILE A 140 9.30 -16.05 -10.95
N ILE A 141 10.03 -16.67 -10.02
CA ILE A 141 11.47 -16.44 -9.80
C ILE A 141 12.16 -17.76 -10.15
N ASP A 142 12.99 -17.76 -11.19
CA ASP A 142 13.74 -18.94 -11.63
C ASP A 142 15.24 -18.71 -11.44
N GLN A 143 15.90 -19.60 -10.70
CA GLN A 143 17.35 -19.68 -10.64
C GLN A 143 17.80 -20.84 -11.57
N PRO A 144 18.26 -20.55 -12.80
CA PRO A 144 18.44 -21.59 -13.83
C PRO A 144 19.68 -22.48 -13.62
N ILE A 145 20.63 -22.08 -12.78
CA ILE A 145 21.85 -22.83 -12.45
C ILE A 145 21.59 -23.79 -11.30
N LEU A 146 20.96 -23.31 -10.22
CA LEU A 146 20.57 -24.09 -9.05
C LEU A 146 19.32 -24.95 -9.31
N ARG A 147 18.57 -24.63 -10.38
CA ARG A 147 17.30 -25.28 -10.76
C ARG A 147 16.27 -25.17 -9.64
N GLU A 148 16.13 -23.96 -9.13
CA GLU A 148 15.12 -23.61 -8.13
C GLU A 148 14.13 -22.64 -8.75
N ARG A 149 12.84 -23.00 -8.72
CA ARG A 149 11.77 -22.21 -9.30
C ARG A 149 10.68 -21.96 -8.28
N TRP A 150 10.47 -20.69 -7.98
CA TRP A 150 9.32 -20.22 -7.19
C TRP A 150 8.19 -19.82 -8.12
N VAL A 151 6.99 -20.32 -7.86
CA VAL A 151 5.79 -20.00 -8.64
C VAL A 151 4.69 -19.53 -7.70
N GLY A 152 4.32 -18.26 -7.82
CA GLY A 152 3.18 -17.64 -7.15
C GLY A 152 2.03 -17.45 -8.13
N VAL A 153 0.82 -17.81 -7.71
CA VAL A 153 -0.41 -17.65 -8.51
C VAL A 153 -1.50 -17.12 -7.60
N ASP A 154 -2.21 -16.08 -8.04
CA ASP A 154 -3.29 -15.47 -7.27
C ASP A 154 -4.32 -16.52 -6.82
N GLY A 155 -4.62 -16.54 -5.53
CA GLY A 155 -5.52 -17.52 -4.91
C GLY A 155 -4.94 -18.93 -4.68
N LYS A 156 -3.66 -19.18 -4.98
CA LYS A 156 -2.97 -20.45 -4.69
C LYS A 156 -1.77 -20.22 -3.77
N LYS A 157 -1.36 -21.26 -3.05
CA LYS A 157 -0.10 -21.22 -2.31
C LYS A 157 1.08 -21.22 -3.26
N THR A 158 2.09 -20.43 -2.91
CA THR A 158 3.36 -20.40 -3.64
C THR A 158 4.07 -21.74 -3.49
N THR A 159 4.71 -22.17 -4.56
CA THR A 159 5.52 -23.39 -4.58
C THR A 159 6.98 -23.10 -4.90
N LEU A 160 7.88 -23.89 -4.34
CA LEU A 160 9.28 -24.04 -4.75
C LEU A 160 9.43 -25.43 -5.35
N ASN A 161 9.77 -25.53 -6.64
CA ASN A 161 9.92 -26.80 -7.35
C ASN A 161 8.69 -27.73 -7.16
N GLY A 162 7.49 -27.14 -7.16
CA GLY A 162 6.21 -27.84 -6.99
C GLY A 162 5.83 -28.18 -5.55
N GLN A 163 6.69 -27.89 -4.56
CA GLN A 163 6.37 -28.06 -3.14
C GLN A 163 5.85 -26.76 -2.54
N GLU A 164 4.72 -26.78 -1.83
CA GLU A 164 4.22 -25.60 -1.13
C GLU A 164 5.24 -25.08 -0.11
N ILE A 165 5.41 -23.76 -0.08
CA ILE A 165 6.28 -23.08 0.89
C ILE A 165 5.50 -22.09 1.74
N SER A 166 6.12 -21.62 2.81
CA SER A 166 5.55 -20.54 3.58
C SER A 166 6.60 -19.66 4.24
N VAL A 167 6.26 -18.37 4.39
CA VAL A 167 7.01 -17.44 5.23
C VAL A 167 7.01 -17.91 6.69
N ARG A 168 8.06 -17.58 7.45
CA ARG A 168 8.11 -17.86 8.89
C ARG A 168 7.65 -16.65 9.72
N PRO A 169 7.11 -16.86 10.93
CA PRO A 169 6.78 -15.75 11.83
C PRO A 169 8.03 -15.09 12.41
N CYS A 170 8.05 -13.77 12.45
CA CYS A 170 9.06 -12.98 13.16
C CYS A 170 8.39 -11.76 13.83
N ASN A 171 8.22 -11.82 15.16
CA ASN A 171 7.42 -10.85 15.89
C ASN A 171 8.23 -9.67 16.44
N VAL A 172 9.57 -9.74 16.38
CA VAL A 172 10.48 -8.73 16.94
C VAL A 172 11.55 -8.39 15.92
N LEU A 173 11.68 -7.10 15.58
CA LEU A 173 12.63 -6.65 14.54
C LEU A 173 14.08 -7.04 14.87
N ALA A 174 14.49 -6.98 16.14
CA ALA A 174 15.82 -7.38 16.60
C ALA A 174 16.15 -8.87 16.43
N GLN A 175 15.17 -9.71 16.05
CA GLN A 175 15.36 -11.12 15.71
C GLN A 175 15.39 -11.38 14.20
N ALA A 176 15.07 -10.37 13.38
CA ALA A 176 14.96 -10.50 11.94
C ALA A 176 16.32 -10.59 11.25
N TYR A 177 16.44 -11.53 10.31
CA TYR A 177 17.49 -11.56 9.30
C TYR A 177 17.05 -10.69 8.12
N LEU A 178 17.80 -9.62 7.89
CA LEU A 178 17.55 -8.65 6.81
C LEU A 178 18.46 -8.97 5.62
N TYR A 179 17.92 -8.88 4.41
CA TYR A 179 18.68 -8.80 3.18
C TYR A 179 18.48 -7.47 2.46
N THR A 180 19.50 -7.06 1.73
CA THR A 180 19.42 -6.06 0.65
C THR A 180 20.49 -6.37 -0.39
N THR A 181 20.33 -5.98 -1.65
CA THR A 181 21.35 -6.26 -2.66
C THR A 181 22.69 -5.62 -2.34
N SER A 182 22.72 -4.33 -1.98
CA SER A 182 23.99 -3.65 -1.67
C SER A 182 23.74 -2.45 -0.78
N PRO A 183 24.63 -2.16 0.19
CA PRO A 183 24.53 -0.94 0.98
C PRO A 183 24.69 0.33 0.13
N HIS A 184 25.32 0.22 -1.06
CA HIS A 184 25.60 1.35 -1.96
C HIS A 184 24.46 1.65 -2.95
N LEU A 185 23.37 0.88 -2.95
CA LEU A 185 22.19 1.14 -3.79
C LEU A 185 21.16 2.05 -3.11
N PHE A 186 21.51 2.56 -1.93
CA PHE A 186 20.77 3.61 -1.26
C PHE A 186 21.50 4.93 -1.43
N ALA A 187 20.75 6.02 -1.54
CA ALA A 187 21.31 7.36 -1.62
C ALA A 187 20.36 8.35 -0.93
N GLY A 188 20.94 9.36 -0.27
CA GLY A 188 20.19 10.40 0.42
C GLY A 188 19.25 9.81 1.47
N GLU A 189 18.00 10.28 1.51
CA GLU A 189 17.04 9.88 2.55
C GLU A 189 16.75 8.37 2.60
N ALA A 190 16.85 7.67 1.46
CA ALA A 190 16.69 6.23 1.40
C ALA A 190 17.80 5.49 2.14
N GLU A 191 19.02 6.03 2.13
CA GLU A 191 20.16 5.49 2.88
C GLU A 191 19.96 5.68 4.38
N ASP A 192 19.59 6.87 4.82
CA ASP A 192 19.29 7.14 6.23
C ASP A 192 18.14 6.25 6.75
N ALA A 193 17.11 6.04 5.92
CA ALA A 193 16.00 5.15 6.26
C ALA A 193 16.43 3.70 6.37
N PHE A 194 17.24 3.23 5.42
CA PHE A 194 17.81 1.89 5.46
C PHE A 194 18.67 1.68 6.72
N ILE A 195 19.56 2.63 7.04
CA ILE A 195 20.42 2.58 8.23
C ILE A 195 19.60 2.43 9.52
N ARG A 196 18.51 3.20 9.68
CA ARG A 196 17.62 3.09 10.86
C ARG A 196 17.01 1.71 11.04
N VAL A 197 16.75 0.97 9.96
CA VAL A 197 16.23 -0.40 10.01
C VAL A 197 17.38 -1.38 10.22
N ARG A 198 18.46 -1.24 9.45
CA ARG A 198 19.67 -2.06 9.51
C ARG A 198 20.24 -2.16 10.93
N ASP A 199 20.24 -1.07 11.68
CA ASP A 199 20.82 -1.03 13.03
C ASP A 199 19.89 -1.65 14.10
N LYS A 200 18.65 -2.01 13.74
CA LYS A 200 17.64 -2.59 14.64
C LYS A 200 17.33 -4.06 14.38
N VAL A 201 17.90 -4.64 13.32
CA VAL A 201 17.71 -6.05 12.98
C VAL A 201 18.75 -6.93 13.67
N LYS A 202 18.57 -8.25 13.63
CA LYS A 202 19.54 -9.19 14.21
C LYS A 202 20.87 -9.13 13.48
N VAL A 203 20.82 -9.28 12.15
CA VAL A 203 21.96 -9.23 11.24
C VAL A 203 21.49 -8.73 9.86
N PRO A 204 22.16 -7.71 9.28
CA PRO A 204 22.00 -7.36 7.87
C PRO A 204 22.93 -8.22 6.99
N LEU A 205 22.38 -8.80 5.93
CA LEU A 205 23.05 -9.62 4.92
C LEU A 205 22.86 -9.00 3.52
N TYR A 206 23.72 -9.36 2.57
CA TYR A 206 23.84 -8.65 1.30
C TYR A 206 24.01 -9.52 0.06
N GLY A 207 23.61 -8.99 -1.10
CA GLY A 207 24.20 -9.35 -2.39
C GLY A 207 23.49 -10.40 -3.24
N CYS A 208 22.18 -10.54 -3.21
CA CYS A 208 21.50 -11.57 -3.99
C CYS A 208 20.11 -11.19 -4.53
N ASP A 209 19.86 -9.91 -4.81
CA ASP A 209 18.74 -9.45 -5.68
C ASP A 209 17.41 -10.19 -5.39
N CYS A 210 16.67 -10.65 -6.40
CA CYS A 210 15.43 -11.42 -6.25
C CYS A 210 15.56 -12.67 -5.37
N TYR A 211 16.73 -13.29 -5.30
CA TYR A 211 16.93 -14.52 -4.53
C TYR A 211 16.72 -14.29 -3.02
N ALA A 212 16.97 -13.08 -2.51
CA ALA A 212 16.63 -12.73 -1.13
C ALA A 212 15.11 -12.83 -0.86
N TYR A 213 14.29 -12.43 -1.82
CA TYR A 213 12.83 -12.50 -1.73
C TYR A 213 12.33 -13.94 -1.87
N ALA A 214 12.99 -14.76 -2.70
CA ALA A 214 12.72 -16.19 -2.80
C ALA A 214 13.00 -16.93 -1.47
N LEU A 215 14.11 -16.60 -0.80
CA LEU A 215 14.43 -17.09 0.54
C LEU A 215 13.43 -16.61 1.60
N LEU A 216 12.95 -15.37 1.48
CA LEU A 216 11.91 -14.82 2.35
C LEU A 216 10.60 -15.60 2.19
N ALA A 217 10.13 -15.80 0.95
CA ALA A 217 8.94 -16.58 0.66
C ALA A 217 9.05 -18.03 1.18
N SER A 218 10.27 -18.56 1.26
CA SER A 218 10.57 -19.90 1.78
C SER A 218 10.77 -19.96 3.30
N GLY A 219 10.66 -18.83 4.01
CA GLY A 219 10.77 -18.77 5.47
C GLY A 219 12.21 -18.79 6.02
N PHE A 220 13.22 -18.56 5.18
CA PHE A 220 14.62 -18.50 5.62
C PHE A 220 15.08 -17.08 5.96
N VAL A 221 14.44 -16.07 5.38
CA VAL A 221 14.67 -14.63 5.58
C VAL A 221 13.42 -13.97 6.15
N ASP A 222 13.60 -12.94 6.99
CA ASP A 222 12.47 -12.25 7.65
C ASP A 222 12.14 -10.90 7.01
N LEU A 223 13.14 -10.25 6.41
CA LEU A 223 13.00 -8.90 5.87
C LEU A 223 13.92 -8.70 4.66
N VAL A 224 13.40 -8.06 3.61
CA VAL A 224 14.19 -7.53 2.50
C VAL A 224 13.86 -6.05 2.35
N VAL A 225 14.88 -5.20 2.25
CA VAL A 225 14.71 -3.75 2.06
C VAL A 225 15.56 -3.30 0.89
N GLU A 226 14.95 -2.66 -0.09
CA GLU A 226 15.62 -2.17 -1.30
C GLU A 226 15.08 -0.81 -1.73
N SER A 227 15.86 -0.13 -2.57
CA SER A 227 15.55 1.18 -3.13
C SER A 227 15.90 1.18 -4.62
N GLY A 228 15.11 1.87 -5.44
CA GLY A 228 15.40 2.08 -6.86
C GLY A 228 14.95 0.97 -7.81
N LEU A 229 14.20 -0.04 -7.34
CA LEU A 229 13.71 -1.14 -8.18
C LEU A 229 12.77 -0.67 -9.30
N LYS A 230 12.99 -1.23 -10.48
CA LYS A 230 12.18 -1.11 -11.68
C LYS A 230 11.04 -2.12 -11.66
N PRO A 231 10.02 -1.98 -12.51
CA PRO A 231 8.83 -2.85 -12.50
C PRO A 231 9.13 -4.33 -12.66
N TYR A 232 10.04 -4.61 -13.60
CA TYR A 232 10.44 -5.96 -13.94
C TYR A 232 11.18 -6.64 -12.76
N ASP A 233 11.87 -5.87 -11.92
CA ASP A 233 12.55 -6.36 -10.71
C ASP A 233 11.60 -6.82 -9.57
N PHE A 234 10.34 -6.36 -9.50
CA PHE A 234 9.47 -6.67 -8.34
C PHE A 234 8.08 -7.24 -8.66
N LEU A 235 7.55 -7.07 -9.87
CA LEU A 235 6.18 -7.51 -10.17
C LEU A 235 5.99 -9.03 -10.10
N SER A 236 7.04 -9.81 -10.33
CA SER A 236 7.05 -11.27 -10.15
C SER A 236 7.08 -11.66 -8.66
N LEU A 237 7.66 -10.83 -7.81
CA LEU A 237 7.83 -11.10 -6.38
C LEU A 237 6.49 -11.03 -5.64
N VAL A 238 5.58 -10.17 -6.10
CA VAL A 238 4.29 -9.92 -5.42
C VAL A 238 3.46 -11.21 -5.27
N PRO A 239 3.08 -11.94 -6.35
CA PRO A 239 2.33 -13.19 -6.19
C PRO A 239 3.09 -14.28 -5.45
N VAL A 240 4.43 -14.31 -5.59
CA VAL A 240 5.29 -15.30 -4.92
C VAL A 240 5.28 -15.11 -3.40
N ILE A 241 5.43 -13.87 -2.93
CA ILE A 241 5.46 -13.57 -1.49
C ILE A 241 4.06 -13.67 -0.89
N GLU A 242 3.05 -13.10 -1.55
CA GLU A 242 1.66 -13.14 -1.07
C GLU A 242 1.12 -14.58 -1.00
N GLY A 243 1.44 -15.42 -2.00
CA GLY A 243 1.04 -16.84 -1.99
C GLY A 243 1.79 -17.68 -0.95
N ALA A 244 2.93 -17.23 -0.43
CA ALA A 244 3.68 -17.92 0.62
C ALA A 244 3.13 -17.63 2.03
N GLY A 245 2.19 -16.70 2.18
CA GLY A 245 1.52 -16.42 3.44
C GLY A 245 1.18 -14.95 3.58
N GLU A 246 0.51 -14.61 4.69
CA GLU A 246 0.09 -13.24 4.99
C GLU A 246 1.31 -12.33 5.22
N TRP A 247 1.88 -11.86 4.12
CA TRP A 247 2.71 -10.68 4.11
C TRP A 247 1.79 -9.49 4.32
N THR A 248 1.57 -9.10 5.57
CA THR A 248 1.18 -7.71 5.80
C THR A 248 2.36 -6.88 5.32
N ALA A 249 2.12 -5.96 4.39
CA ALA A 249 3.03 -4.90 3.96
C ALA A 249 3.42 -3.94 5.12
N ARG A 250 3.62 -4.46 6.33
CA ARG A 250 4.33 -3.79 7.41
C ARG A 250 5.79 -3.74 6.99
N ARG A 251 6.18 -2.62 6.37
CA ARG A 251 7.58 -2.15 6.24
C ARG A 251 8.38 -2.57 4.99
N ALA A 252 7.79 -2.47 3.80
CA ALA A 252 8.57 -2.22 2.59
C ALA A 252 8.14 -0.87 2.01
N THR A 253 8.68 0.22 2.56
CA THR A 253 8.59 1.53 1.91
C THR A 253 9.62 1.54 0.80
N ALA A 254 9.22 1.20 -0.43
CA ALA A 254 10.01 1.57 -1.60
C ALA A 254 10.00 3.10 -1.69
N LEU A 255 11.02 3.75 -1.14
CA LEU A 255 11.27 5.18 -1.33
C LEU A 255 11.71 5.38 -2.78
N ARG A 256 10.76 5.74 -3.66
CA ARG A 256 11.06 6.11 -5.06
C ARG A 256 11.36 7.61 -5.17
N ARG A 257 12.47 7.93 -5.84
CA ARG A 257 12.80 9.27 -6.35
C ARG A 257 12.46 9.33 -7.84
N GLU A 258 11.78 10.40 -8.27
CA GLU A 258 11.58 10.72 -9.69
C GLU A 258 12.90 11.26 -10.27
N GLY A 259 13.39 10.62 -11.35
CA GLY A 259 14.41 11.18 -12.24
C GLY A 259 13.74 11.87 -13.44
N PRO A 260 14.42 12.80 -14.13
CA PRO A 260 13.81 13.56 -15.21
C PRO A 260 13.93 12.78 -16.53
N THR A 261 12.82 12.34 -17.13
CA THR A 261 12.82 11.94 -18.55
C THR A 261 11.48 12.21 -19.21
N GLY A 262 11.54 12.78 -20.41
CA GLY A 262 10.42 12.90 -21.33
C GLY A 262 10.14 11.60 -22.10
N ALA A 263 9.12 11.69 -22.97
CA ALA A 263 8.56 10.70 -23.89
C ALA A 263 7.31 9.92 -23.39
N GLY A 264 6.15 10.55 -23.59
CA GLY A 264 4.95 10.03 -24.27
C GLY A 264 4.42 8.60 -24.02
N SER A 265 3.19 8.56 -23.50
CA SER A 265 2.14 7.53 -23.68
C SER A 265 2.35 6.09 -23.18
N THR A 266 3.53 5.70 -22.73
CA THR A 266 3.79 4.36 -22.14
C THR A 266 3.77 4.35 -20.61
N GLU A 267 4.08 5.48 -19.99
CA GLU A 267 4.07 5.64 -18.53
C GLU A 267 2.64 5.73 -17.94
N GLU A 268 1.63 6.00 -18.77
CA GLU A 268 0.23 6.25 -18.36
C GLU A 268 -0.54 4.96 -18.05
N ALA A 269 -0.38 3.90 -18.86
CA ALA A 269 -0.93 2.58 -18.56
C ALA A 269 -0.22 1.93 -17.35
N TYR A 270 1.08 2.19 -17.22
CA TYR A 270 1.92 1.75 -16.10
C TYR A 270 1.50 2.38 -14.75
N ARG A 271 1.17 3.68 -14.75
CA ARG A 271 0.66 4.40 -13.56
C ARG A 271 -0.69 3.87 -13.07
N GLU A 272 -1.52 3.34 -13.97
CA GLU A 272 -2.83 2.81 -13.65
C GLU A 272 -2.77 1.43 -12.97
N ALA A 273 -1.81 0.58 -13.35
CA ALA A 273 -1.57 -0.74 -12.77
C ALA A 273 -0.98 -0.68 -11.35
N ALA A 274 0.07 0.12 -11.14
CA ALA A 274 0.74 0.25 -9.84
C ALA A 274 -0.14 0.92 -8.76
N CYS A 275 -1.11 1.77 -9.15
CA CYS A 275 -2.07 2.38 -8.22
C CYS A 275 -3.23 1.46 -7.79
N ARG A 276 -3.39 0.29 -8.43
CA ARG A 276 -4.55 -0.59 -8.26
C ARG A 276 -4.26 -1.86 -7.44
N ILE A 277 -3.10 -1.99 -6.78
CA ILE A 277 -2.80 -3.11 -5.88
C ILE A 277 -3.44 -2.83 -4.49
N PRO A 278 -4.59 -3.46 -4.13
CA PRO A 278 -5.12 -3.37 -2.78
C PRO A 278 -4.27 -4.19 -1.82
N ILE A 279 -3.92 -3.62 -0.67
CA ILE A 279 -3.26 -4.31 0.45
C ILE A 279 -4.34 -5.11 1.22
N PRO A 280 -4.31 -6.45 1.26
CA PRO A 280 -5.23 -7.23 2.07
C PRO A 280 -4.87 -7.23 3.57
N MET A 281 -5.88 -7.38 4.41
CA MET A 281 -5.79 -7.40 5.87
C MET A 281 -5.51 -8.81 6.42
N ALA A 282 -4.88 -8.88 7.60
CA ALA A 282 -4.66 -10.12 8.36
C ALA A 282 -5.18 -10.06 9.82
N PRO A 283 -5.53 -11.20 10.46
CA PRO A 283 -6.25 -11.32 11.73
C PRO A 283 -5.35 -11.28 12.98
N GLY A 284 -5.98 -11.06 14.15
CA GLY A 284 -5.32 -10.80 15.44
C GLY A 284 -4.54 -11.97 16.06
N VAL A 285 -3.46 -11.61 16.77
CA VAL A 285 -2.53 -12.51 17.48
C VAL A 285 -3.14 -13.00 18.81
N HIS A 286 -3.15 -14.32 19.02
CA HIS A 286 -3.49 -14.96 20.30
C HIS A 286 -2.34 -14.87 21.33
N SER A 287 -2.67 -14.55 22.58
CA SER A 287 -1.81 -14.66 23.78
C SER A 287 -2.14 -15.93 24.58
N PRO A 288 -1.27 -16.39 25.51
CA PRO A 288 -1.34 -17.73 26.09
C PRO A 288 -2.49 -17.92 27.09
N ARG A 289 -3.01 -19.16 27.11
CA ARG A 289 -4.22 -19.61 27.81
C ARG A 289 -4.01 -19.67 29.34
N PRO A 290 -4.83 -19.00 30.18
CA PRO A 290 -4.96 -19.34 31.58
C PRO A 290 -5.95 -20.50 31.79
N ALA A 291 -5.80 -21.21 32.90
CA ALA A 291 -6.59 -22.37 33.31
C ALA A 291 -8.10 -22.11 33.28
N ALA A 292 -8.85 -23.16 32.91
CA ALA A 292 -10.29 -23.12 32.71
C ALA A 292 -11.06 -22.70 33.97
N PRO A 293 -12.16 -21.95 33.81
CA PRO A 293 -13.36 -22.24 34.57
C PRO A 293 -14.60 -22.47 33.70
N MET A 294 -15.44 -23.31 34.29
CA MET A 294 -16.76 -23.82 33.96
C MET A 294 -17.67 -23.01 33.02
N ALA A 295 -18.48 -23.78 32.29
CA ALA A 295 -19.51 -23.38 31.35
C ALA A 295 -20.38 -22.20 31.82
N ALA A 296 -20.50 -21.18 30.98
CA ALA A 296 -21.54 -20.15 31.08
C ALA A 296 -22.04 -19.75 29.68
N ALA A 297 -23.37 -19.74 29.57
CA ALA A 297 -24.27 -19.37 28.49
C ALA A 297 -23.72 -18.56 27.28
N SER A 298 -24.19 -18.97 26.09
CA SER A 298 -24.12 -18.28 24.80
C SER A 298 -24.29 -16.75 24.91
N ARG A 299 -23.21 -16.00 24.62
CA ARG A 299 -23.26 -14.53 24.45
C ARG A 299 -23.61 -14.17 22.99
N PRO A 300 -24.40 -13.11 22.76
CA PRO A 300 -24.74 -12.63 21.42
C PRO A 300 -23.51 -12.05 20.72
N HIS A 301 -23.43 -12.17 19.39
CA HIS A 301 -22.40 -11.53 18.57
C HIS A 301 -22.34 -10.02 18.83
N PRO A 302 -21.15 -9.41 19.04
CA PRO A 302 -21.06 -7.97 19.20
C PRO A 302 -21.50 -7.28 17.91
N ARG A 303 -22.39 -6.29 18.01
CA ARG A 303 -22.80 -5.47 16.87
C ARG A 303 -21.56 -4.78 16.27
N PRO A 304 -21.44 -4.69 14.93
CA PRO A 304 -20.39 -3.89 14.32
C PRO A 304 -20.47 -2.42 14.79
N GLY A 305 -19.32 -1.78 14.95
CA GLY A 305 -19.26 -0.38 15.38
C GLY A 305 -19.92 0.57 14.36
N HIS A 306 -20.32 1.75 14.83
CA HIS A 306 -20.83 2.84 14.00
C HIS A 306 -19.81 3.98 13.96
N MET A 307 -19.30 4.28 12.76
CA MET A 307 -18.42 5.41 12.46
C MET A 307 -19.24 6.57 11.89
N LEU A 308 -19.18 7.75 12.52
CA LEU A 308 -19.68 9.00 11.97
C LEU A 308 -18.50 9.84 11.45
N VAL A 309 -18.50 10.15 10.15
CA VAL A 309 -17.47 10.98 9.51
C VAL A 309 -18.02 12.38 9.22
N LEU A 310 -17.55 13.37 9.97
CA LEU A 310 -17.85 14.77 9.72
C LEU A 310 -16.87 15.30 8.66
N GLY A 311 -17.39 15.64 7.48
CA GLY A 311 -16.60 16.06 6.32
C GLY A 311 -16.09 14.88 5.51
N THR A 312 -16.98 14.22 4.76
CA THR A 312 -16.66 13.06 3.91
C THR A 312 -15.97 13.48 2.61
N GLY A 313 -14.83 14.17 2.74
CA GLY A 313 -13.95 14.54 1.64
C GLY A 313 -13.06 13.36 1.21
N PHE A 314 -11.86 13.67 0.75
CA PHE A 314 -10.92 12.67 0.22
C PHE A 314 -10.60 11.55 1.23
N VAL A 315 -10.11 11.89 2.42
CA VAL A 315 -9.76 10.90 3.45
C VAL A 315 -11.02 10.25 4.03
N GLY A 316 -12.03 11.05 4.35
CA GLY A 316 -13.30 10.54 4.90
C GLY A 316 -13.93 9.47 4.00
N ARG A 317 -14.02 9.71 2.68
CA ARG A 317 -14.54 8.72 1.73
C ARG A 317 -13.70 7.45 1.68
N TYR A 318 -12.37 7.58 1.68
CA TYR A 318 -11.45 6.44 1.67
C TYR A 318 -11.60 5.55 2.91
N VAL A 319 -11.75 6.17 4.10
CA VAL A 319 -11.99 5.48 5.38
C VAL A 319 -13.36 4.80 5.36
N SER A 320 -14.41 5.53 4.97
CA SER A 320 -15.79 5.02 4.96
C SER A 320 -15.94 3.77 4.11
N GLN A 321 -15.41 3.76 2.88
CA GLN A 321 -15.52 2.61 1.97
C GLN A 321 -14.90 1.34 2.58
N ARG A 322 -13.76 1.47 3.26
CA ARG A 322 -13.06 0.32 3.86
C ARG A 322 -13.75 -0.19 5.11
N LEU A 323 -14.29 0.70 5.94
CA LEU A 323 -15.07 0.31 7.12
C LEU A 323 -16.39 -0.38 6.71
N LEU A 324 -17.08 0.13 5.69
CA LEU A 324 -18.27 -0.51 5.13
C LEU A 324 -17.97 -1.93 4.63
N ALA A 325 -16.84 -2.11 3.92
CA ALA A 325 -16.40 -3.44 3.47
C ALA A 325 -16.10 -4.41 4.62
N GLN A 326 -15.85 -3.91 5.83
CA GLN A 326 -15.65 -4.69 7.06
C GLN A 326 -16.95 -4.86 7.87
N GLY A 327 -18.10 -4.47 7.30
CA GLY A 327 -19.40 -4.59 7.95
C GLY A 327 -19.70 -3.52 9.00
N TRP A 328 -18.89 -2.47 9.11
CA TRP A 328 -19.21 -1.33 9.97
C TRP A 328 -20.40 -0.56 9.42
N ARG A 329 -21.20 0.02 10.32
CA ARG A 329 -22.13 1.07 9.91
C ARG A 329 -21.35 2.37 9.76
N VAL A 330 -21.56 3.09 8.65
CA VAL A 330 -20.89 4.37 8.42
C VAL A 330 -21.92 5.44 8.07
N SER A 331 -21.95 6.51 8.86
CA SER A 331 -22.66 7.75 8.56
C SER A 331 -21.67 8.83 8.17
N GLY A 332 -22.06 9.77 7.31
CA GLY A 332 -21.18 10.86 6.94
C GLY A 332 -21.88 12.14 6.55
N THR A 333 -21.16 13.25 6.65
CA THR A 333 -21.69 14.55 6.22
C THR A 333 -21.04 15.06 4.94
N CYS A 334 -21.80 15.85 4.19
CA CYS A 334 -21.35 16.53 2.97
C CYS A 334 -22.07 17.88 2.79
N THR A 335 -21.60 18.70 1.87
CA THR A 335 -22.08 20.07 1.69
C THR A 335 -23.18 20.23 0.63
N SER A 336 -23.58 19.17 -0.08
CA SER A 336 -24.60 19.29 -1.14
C SER A 336 -25.45 18.02 -1.30
N PRO A 337 -26.71 18.15 -1.74
CA PRO A 337 -27.57 17.00 -2.03
C PRO A 337 -26.99 16.03 -3.07
N ALA A 338 -26.28 16.54 -4.08
CA ALA A 338 -25.62 15.70 -5.09
C ALA A 338 -24.55 14.79 -4.46
N LYS A 339 -23.69 15.36 -3.59
CA LYS A 339 -22.69 14.56 -2.85
C LYS A 339 -23.35 13.60 -1.87
N LYS A 340 -24.49 13.96 -1.28
CA LYS A 340 -25.26 13.06 -0.42
C LYS A 340 -25.64 11.79 -1.19
N ALA A 341 -26.24 11.94 -2.37
CA ALA A 341 -26.63 10.80 -3.21
C ALA A 341 -25.41 9.93 -3.60
N GLU A 342 -24.26 10.54 -3.94
CA GLU A 342 -23.02 9.79 -4.19
C GLU A 342 -22.58 8.94 -2.99
N LEU A 343 -22.68 9.47 -1.77
CA LEU A 343 -22.29 8.75 -0.56
C LEU A 343 -23.29 7.64 -0.22
N GLU A 344 -24.59 7.87 -0.45
CA GLU A 344 -25.63 6.86 -0.26
C GLU A 344 -25.46 5.68 -1.23
N MET A 345 -25.07 5.93 -2.48
CA MET A 345 -24.72 4.86 -3.43
C MET A 345 -23.52 4.01 -3.00
N LEU A 346 -22.62 4.57 -2.19
CA LEU A 346 -21.51 3.83 -1.58
C LEU A 346 -21.93 3.00 -0.35
N GLY A 347 -23.20 3.06 0.06
CA GLY A 347 -23.72 2.34 1.22
C GLY A 347 -23.64 3.12 2.54
N MET A 348 -23.34 4.43 2.50
CA MET A 348 -23.31 5.27 3.70
C MET A 348 -24.68 5.89 4.01
N HIS A 349 -24.96 6.13 5.30
CA HIS A 349 -26.04 7.05 5.68
C HIS A 349 -25.53 8.50 5.64
N ALA A 350 -25.91 9.27 4.62
CA ALA A 350 -25.37 10.61 4.40
C ALA A 350 -26.35 11.73 4.79
N SER A 351 -25.81 12.80 5.38
CA SER A 351 -26.57 14.02 5.69
C SER A 351 -25.92 15.25 5.07
N VAL A 352 -26.75 16.14 4.52
CA VAL A 352 -26.28 17.47 4.13
C VAL A 352 -26.08 18.29 5.41
N PHE A 353 -24.86 18.77 5.62
CA PHE A 353 -24.49 19.54 6.80
C PHE A 353 -23.65 20.73 6.34
N ASP A 354 -24.14 21.93 6.64
CA ASP A 354 -23.40 23.16 6.45
C ASP A 354 -22.81 23.60 7.78
N ALA A 355 -21.49 23.51 7.87
CA ALA A 355 -20.72 23.88 9.05
C ALA A 355 -20.85 25.36 9.46
N THR A 356 -21.43 26.22 8.61
CA THR A 356 -21.64 27.65 8.91
C THR A 356 -23.02 27.96 9.50
N SER A 357 -23.99 27.06 9.34
CA SER A 357 -25.40 27.37 9.62
C SER A 357 -26.20 26.21 10.25
N SER A 358 -25.68 24.98 10.22
CA SER A 358 -26.37 23.79 10.71
C SER A 358 -25.97 23.44 12.14
N SER A 359 -26.95 23.23 13.02
CA SER A 359 -26.71 22.71 14.37
C SER A 359 -26.34 21.22 14.35
N LEU A 360 -25.38 20.84 15.19
CA LEU A 360 -25.01 19.46 15.47
C LEU A 360 -26.18 18.62 16.01
N ALA A 361 -27.14 19.23 16.70
CA ALA A 361 -28.33 18.57 17.21
C ALA A 361 -29.20 17.92 16.10
N ASN A 362 -29.01 18.37 14.84
CA ASN A 362 -29.74 17.82 13.70
C ASN A 362 -29.12 16.52 13.16
N LEU A 363 -27.92 16.13 13.62
CA LEU A 363 -27.25 14.89 13.22
C LEU A 363 -27.72 13.73 14.12
N ARG A 364 -28.86 13.14 13.78
CA ARG A 364 -29.40 11.96 14.49
C ARG A 364 -28.38 10.82 14.61
N SER A 365 -27.49 10.68 13.62
CA SER A 365 -26.41 9.69 13.59
C SER A 365 -25.33 9.89 14.67
N LEU A 366 -25.28 11.03 15.36
CA LEU A 366 -24.30 11.27 16.42
C LEU A 366 -24.70 10.54 17.72
N GLN A 367 -26.00 10.41 18.00
CA GLN A 367 -26.51 9.76 19.22
C GLN A 367 -26.16 8.26 19.28
N ASP A 368 -26.12 7.60 18.12
CA ASP A 368 -25.86 6.17 17.99
C ASP A 368 -24.48 5.85 17.39
N ALA A 369 -23.62 6.86 17.25
CA ALA A 369 -22.23 6.66 16.85
C ALA A 369 -21.40 6.12 18.02
N THR A 370 -20.50 5.19 17.69
CA THR A 370 -19.49 4.68 18.63
C THR A 370 -18.13 5.33 18.39
N HIS A 371 -17.89 5.79 17.16
CA HIS A 371 -16.65 6.39 16.70
C HIS A 371 -16.97 7.66 15.91
N LEU A 372 -16.24 8.74 16.17
CA LEU A 372 -16.42 10.03 15.52
C LEU A 372 -15.11 10.48 14.87
N LEU A 373 -15.12 10.65 13.54
CA LEU A 373 -14.00 11.20 12.78
C LEU A 373 -14.34 12.61 12.28
N ILE A 374 -13.54 13.59 12.66
CA ILE A 374 -13.73 15.00 12.32
C ILE A 374 -12.67 15.42 11.30
N SER A 375 -13.10 15.55 10.04
CA SER A 375 -12.27 16.00 8.91
C SER A 375 -12.66 17.39 8.39
N ILE A 376 -13.63 18.06 9.03
CA ILE A 376 -14.02 19.44 8.69
C ILE A 376 -12.95 20.40 9.21
N PRO A 377 -12.37 21.27 8.37
CA PRO A 377 -11.44 22.28 8.84
C PRO A 377 -12.15 23.43 9.56
N PRO A 378 -11.47 24.15 10.46
CA PRO A 378 -11.94 25.42 10.99
C PRO A 378 -12.18 26.45 9.89
N ILE A 379 -13.16 27.33 10.09
CA ILE A 379 -13.59 28.33 9.13
C ILE A 379 -13.14 29.72 9.60
N PRO A 380 -12.49 30.55 8.75
CA PRO A 380 -12.14 31.91 9.10
C PRO A 380 -13.35 32.72 9.60
N GLY A 381 -13.20 33.42 10.72
CA GLY A 381 -14.26 34.21 11.36
C GLY A 381 -15.25 33.42 12.22
N ILE A 382 -15.33 32.09 12.06
CA ILE A 382 -16.23 31.22 12.84
C ILE A 382 -15.43 30.33 13.84
N GLY A 383 -14.25 29.86 13.45
CA GLY A 383 -13.48 28.89 14.23
C GLY A 383 -13.82 27.43 13.86
N ASP A 384 -13.63 26.50 14.79
CA ASP A 384 -14.08 25.12 14.58
C ASP A 384 -15.61 25.07 14.65
N PRO A 385 -16.29 24.61 13.59
CA PRO A 385 -17.74 24.70 13.49
C PRO A 385 -18.49 23.79 14.48
N LEU A 386 -17.80 22.83 15.10
CA LEU A 386 -18.40 21.93 16.09
C LEU A 386 -18.19 22.46 17.50
N LEU A 387 -17.07 23.15 17.74
CA LEU A 387 -16.76 23.75 19.03
C LEU A 387 -17.49 25.08 19.25
N SER A 388 -18.02 25.75 18.22
CA SER A 388 -18.78 27.01 18.42
C SER A 388 -20.01 26.86 19.35
N SER A 389 -20.55 25.64 19.50
CA SER A 389 -21.67 25.30 20.40
C SER A 389 -21.26 24.31 21.52
N HIS A 390 -20.20 24.65 22.28
CA HIS A 390 -19.57 23.78 23.31
C HIS A 390 -20.57 23.04 24.23
N SER A 391 -21.61 23.71 24.76
CA SER A 391 -22.52 23.12 25.75
C SER A 391 -23.40 22.00 25.18
N ASP A 392 -23.90 22.16 23.95
CA ASP A 392 -24.77 21.17 23.30
C ASP A 392 -23.95 19.98 22.81
N LEU A 393 -22.73 20.24 22.31
CA LEU A 393 -21.80 19.19 21.90
C LEU A 393 -21.38 18.34 23.10
N GLN A 394 -20.97 18.95 24.22
CA GLN A 394 -20.56 18.22 25.41
C GLN A 394 -21.68 17.33 25.96
N ARG A 395 -22.92 17.84 26.01
CA ARG A 395 -24.09 17.04 26.39
C ARG A 395 -24.30 15.87 25.43
N THR A 396 -24.26 16.12 24.12
CA THR A 396 -24.46 15.07 23.11
C THR A 396 -23.38 13.99 23.15
N LEU A 397 -22.14 14.36 23.46
CA LEU A 397 -21.02 13.41 23.60
C LEU A 397 -21.12 12.61 24.90
N ASN A 398 -21.57 13.21 26.00
CA ASN A 398 -21.75 12.55 27.30
C ASN A 398 -22.93 11.56 27.31
N ASP A 399 -24.05 11.93 26.67
CA ASP A 399 -25.27 11.13 26.69
C ASP A 399 -25.28 10.04 25.59
N GLY A 400 -24.24 10.01 24.74
CA GLY A 400 -24.12 9.11 23.59
C GLY A 400 -23.33 7.83 23.86
N ASN A 401 -23.21 6.97 22.84
CA ASN A 401 -22.43 5.73 22.89
C ASN A 401 -20.97 5.89 22.44
N LEU A 402 -20.44 7.11 22.44
CA LEU A 402 -19.16 7.42 21.83
C LEU A 402 -18.00 6.88 22.67
N GLN A 403 -17.11 6.11 22.05
CA GLN A 403 -15.95 5.49 22.69
C GLN A 403 -14.63 6.04 22.15
N TRP A 404 -14.67 6.61 20.94
CA TRP A 404 -13.50 7.06 20.22
C TRP A 404 -13.79 8.33 19.41
N LEU A 405 -12.87 9.28 19.46
CA LEU A 405 -12.94 10.52 18.69
C LEU A 405 -11.58 10.84 18.06
N CYS A 406 -11.55 11.17 16.78
CA CYS A 406 -10.36 11.68 16.12
C CYS A 406 -10.63 12.98 15.37
N TYR A 407 -9.79 13.98 15.61
CA TYR A 407 -9.74 15.23 14.87
C TYR A 407 -8.53 15.25 13.93
N PHE A 408 -8.76 15.54 12.65
CA PHE A 408 -7.68 15.78 11.70
C PHE A 408 -7.27 17.24 11.75
N SER A 409 -6.08 17.48 12.29
CA SER A 409 -5.37 18.74 12.21
C SER A 409 -4.39 18.75 11.02
N SER A 410 -3.38 19.61 11.07
CA SER A 410 -2.45 19.90 9.98
C SER A 410 -1.07 20.18 10.56
N THR A 411 -0.02 19.68 9.90
CA THR A 411 1.37 20.00 10.25
C THR A 411 1.70 21.49 10.12
N SER A 412 0.83 22.29 9.50
CA SER A 412 0.99 23.75 9.42
C SER A 412 1.01 24.44 10.79
N VAL A 413 0.55 23.78 11.84
CA VAL A 413 0.57 24.31 13.22
C VAL A 413 1.99 24.51 13.74
N TYR A 414 2.98 23.78 13.22
CA TYR A 414 4.39 23.97 13.58
C TYR A 414 5.03 25.19 12.88
N GLY A 415 4.42 25.70 11.81
CA GLY A 415 5.02 26.74 10.99
C GLY A 415 6.18 26.22 10.12
N ASP A 416 7.00 27.16 9.63
CA ASP A 416 8.24 26.84 8.91
C ASP A 416 9.34 26.53 9.94
N CYS A 417 9.82 25.30 9.94
CA CYS A 417 10.80 24.80 10.89
C CYS A 417 12.23 24.79 10.33
N GLY A 418 12.48 25.39 9.17
CA GLY A 418 13.83 25.50 8.63
C GLY A 418 14.53 24.17 8.37
N GLY A 419 13.76 23.08 8.27
CA GLY A 419 14.28 21.75 7.93
C GLY A 419 14.72 20.98 9.15
N ALA A 420 14.35 21.46 10.33
CA ALA A 420 14.47 20.69 11.54
C ALA A 420 13.58 19.44 11.48
N TRP A 421 14.02 18.42 12.22
CA TRP A 421 13.15 17.30 12.60
C TRP A 421 12.04 17.82 13.52
N VAL A 422 10.81 17.45 13.19
CA VAL A 422 9.59 17.87 13.90
C VAL A 422 8.78 16.63 14.20
N ASP A 423 8.42 16.48 15.48
CA ASP A 423 7.56 15.43 16.02
C ASP A 423 6.37 16.05 16.77
N GLU A 424 5.60 15.23 17.49
CA GLU A 424 4.43 15.64 18.26
C GLU A 424 4.76 16.67 19.36
N ASP A 425 5.95 16.55 19.95
CA ASP A 425 6.43 17.35 21.09
C ASP A 425 7.05 18.67 20.66
N HIS A 426 7.32 18.85 19.37
CA HIS A 426 7.87 20.09 18.83
C HIS A 426 6.96 21.30 19.11
N THR A 427 7.58 22.42 19.45
CA THR A 427 6.87 23.67 19.75
C THR A 427 6.07 24.15 18.55
N VAL A 428 4.76 24.30 18.73
CA VAL A 428 3.85 24.88 17.74
C VAL A 428 4.13 26.36 17.50
N ASN A 429 4.20 26.77 16.24
CA ASN A 429 4.47 28.16 15.82
C ASN A 429 3.67 28.53 14.56
N PRO A 430 2.32 28.51 14.62
CA PRO A 430 1.49 28.70 13.44
C PRO A 430 1.63 30.11 12.87
N LYS A 431 2.04 30.22 11.60
CA LYS A 431 2.23 31.51 10.91
C LYS A 431 0.99 32.00 10.16
N SER A 432 0.29 31.10 9.47
CA SER A 432 -0.89 31.45 8.68
C SER A 432 -2.16 31.48 9.52
N GLU A 433 -3.15 32.28 9.11
CA GLU A 433 -4.46 32.33 9.80
C GLU A 433 -5.12 30.95 9.87
N SER A 434 -5.06 30.15 8.79
CA SER A 434 -5.58 28.78 8.80
C SER A 434 -4.86 27.88 9.81
N ALA A 435 -3.53 28.01 9.95
CA ALA A 435 -2.76 27.24 10.94
C ALA A 435 -3.09 27.67 12.37
N LYS A 436 -3.28 28.97 12.61
CA LYS A 436 -3.69 29.50 13.93
C LYS A 436 -5.06 28.97 14.31
N LEU A 437 -6.02 28.95 13.38
CA LEU A 437 -7.36 28.39 13.60
C LEU A 437 -7.31 26.87 13.85
N ARG A 438 -6.47 26.13 13.13
CA ARG A 438 -6.22 24.70 13.38
C ARG A 438 -5.69 24.47 14.79
N TYR A 439 -4.68 25.23 15.21
CA TYR A 439 -4.12 25.11 16.56
C TYR A 439 -5.13 25.53 17.66
N ALA A 440 -5.96 26.53 17.41
CA ALA A 440 -7.06 26.89 18.31
C ALA A 440 -8.08 25.74 18.45
N ALA A 441 -8.42 25.07 17.33
CA ALA A 441 -9.28 23.90 17.34
C ALA A 441 -8.66 22.72 18.09
N GLU A 442 -7.36 22.43 17.91
CA GLU A 442 -6.66 21.38 18.67
C GLU A 442 -6.84 21.59 20.18
N LYS A 443 -6.59 22.82 20.66
CA LYS A 443 -6.77 23.16 22.08
C LYS A 443 -8.22 23.02 22.53
N GLY A 444 -9.17 23.48 21.73
CA GLY A 444 -10.59 23.37 22.07
C GLY A 444 -11.08 21.92 22.15
N TRP A 445 -10.63 21.07 21.22
CA TRP A 445 -10.91 19.63 21.26
C TRP A 445 -10.29 18.96 22.48
N LEU A 446 -9.01 19.25 22.79
CA LEU A 446 -8.36 18.72 24.00
C LEU A 446 -9.11 19.14 25.27
N ASN A 447 -9.46 20.42 25.39
CA ASN A 447 -10.22 20.93 26.54
C ASN A 447 -11.60 20.29 26.66
N LEU A 448 -12.31 20.08 25.54
CA LEU A 448 -13.61 19.41 25.55
C LEU A 448 -13.47 17.94 25.97
N MET A 449 -12.41 17.27 25.52
CA MET A 449 -12.10 15.88 25.87
C MET A 449 -11.65 15.71 27.32
N ASP A 450 -11.27 16.80 28.01
CA ASP A 450 -10.83 16.74 29.41
C ASP A 450 -11.90 16.19 30.35
N GLY A 451 -13.19 16.39 30.01
CA GLY A 451 -14.33 15.95 30.79
C GLY A 451 -15.07 14.72 30.25
N LEU A 452 -14.51 13.98 29.27
CA LEU A 452 -15.18 12.84 28.62
C LEU A 452 -14.40 11.53 28.85
N ASP A 453 -15.11 10.44 29.16
CA ASP A 453 -14.54 9.09 29.28
C ASP A 453 -14.49 8.39 27.91
N LEU A 454 -13.64 8.90 27.00
CA LEU A 454 -13.45 8.35 25.66
C LEU A 454 -11.99 8.43 25.21
N SER A 455 -11.61 7.60 24.25
CA SER A 455 -10.26 7.64 23.65
C SER A 455 -10.21 8.71 22.56
N ALA A 456 -9.32 9.68 22.71
CA ALA A 456 -9.34 10.89 21.90
C ALA A 456 -7.99 11.16 21.22
N PHE A 457 -8.06 11.50 19.93
CA PHE A 457 -6.90 11.58 19.06
C PHE A 457 -6.90 12.85 18.23
N ILE A 458 -5.74 13.49 18.14
CA ILE A 458 -5.49 14.57 17.17
C ILE A 458 -4.41 14.11 16.22
N PHE A 459 -4.73 13.98 14.94
CA PHE A 459 -3.74 13.64 13.92
C PHE A 459 -3.32 14.90 13.18
N ARG A 460 -2.06 15.32 13.36
CA ARG A 460 -1.45 16.40 12.58
C ARG A 460 -1.00 15.82 11.23
N LEU A 461 -1.80 16.07 10.19
CA LEU A 461 -1.58 15.49 8.86
C LEU A 461 -0.63 16.36 8.01
N GLY A 462 0.29 15.72 7.31
CA GLY A 462 1.05 16.34 6.21
C GLY A 462 0.18 16.58 4.96
N GLY A 463 0.81 17.01 3.87
CA GLY A 463 0.18 17.06 2.55
C GLY A 463 -0.34 15.69 2.12
N ILE A 464 -1.66 15.52 2.09
CA ILE A 464 -2.29 14.22 1.84
C ILE A 464 -2.22 13.85 0.36
N TYR A 465 -1.73 12.63 0.06
CA TYR A 465 -1.75 12.06 -1.28
C TYR A 465 -2.33 10.63 -1.31
N GLY A 466 -2.70 10.17 -2.50
CA GLY A 466 -3.22 8.82 -2.73
C GLY A 466 -3.95 8.73 -4.07
N PRO A 467 -4.70 7.64 -4.33
CA PRO A 467 -5.40 7.43 -5.60
C PRO A 467 -6.29 8.63 -5.97
N GLY A 468 -6.08 9.21 -7.15
CA GLY A 468 -6.82 10.38 -7.65
C GLY A 468 -6.40 11.75 -7.04
N ARG A 469 -5.41 11.75 -6.14
CA ARG A 469 -4.84 12.93 -5.48
C ARG A 469 -3.32 12.80 -5.30
N SER A 470 -2.59 12.83 -6.41
CA SER A 470 -1.13 12.81 -6.47
C SER A 470 -0.55 14.06 -7.17
N ALA A 471 0.78 14.17 -7.21
CA ALA A 471 1.46 15.19 -8.02
C ALA A 471 1.12 15.00 -9.51
N VAL A 472 1.08 13.74 -9.96
CA VAL A 472 0.66 13.34 -11.31
C VAL A 472 -0.78 13.78 -11.59
N ASP A 473 -1.74 13.45 -10.71
CA ASP A 473 -3.14 13.87 -10.89
C ASP A 473 -3.31 15.39 -11.00
N THR A 474 -2.42 16.14 -10.35
CA THR A 474 -2.41 17.61 -10.41
C THR A 474 -1.97 18.09 -11.79
N ILE A 475 -0.93 17.46 -12.35
CA ILE A 475 -0.39 17.77 -13.69
C ILE A 475 -1.41 17.37 -14.77
N THR A 476 -1.99 16.16 -14.69
CA THR A 476 -2.97 15.65 -15.68
C THR A 476 -4.25 16.47 -15.74
N LYS A 477 -4.67 17.11 -14.65
CA LYS A 477 -5.89 17.93 -14.62
C LYS A 477 -5.75 19.27 -15.35
N SER A 478 -4.54 19.65 -15.83
CA SER A 478 -4.24 20.92 -16.52
C SER A 478 -4.84 22.16 -15.83
N LYS A 479 -4.97 22.11 -14.50
CA LYS A 479 -5.43 23.25 -13.70
C LYS A 479 -4.24 24.06 -13.26
N SER A 480 -4.40 25.38 -13.18
CA SER A 480 -3.37 26.27 -12.66
C SER A 480 -2.95 25.81 -11.26
N LEU A 481 -1.65 25.62 -11.06
CA LEU A 481 -1.08 25.27 -9.76
C LEU A 481 -1.42 26.37 -8.75
N SER A 482 -1.91 25.98 -7.57
CA SER A 482 -2.08 26.91 -6.45
C SER A 482 -0.73 27.50 -6.02
N ARG A 483 -0.75 28.65 -5.34
CA ARG A 483 0.47 29.30 -4.81
C ARG A 483 1.33 28.35 -3.97
N GLY A 484 0.71 27.51 -3.13
CA GLY A 484 1.41 26.50 -2.34
C GLY A 484 1.98 25.34 -3.16
N GLN A 485 1.41 25.01 -4.32
CA GLN A 485 1.96 24.01 -5.24
C GLN A 485 3.15 24.55 -6.03
N LYS A 486 3.10 25.82 -6.47
CA LYS A 486 4.22 26.48 -7.17
C LYS A 486 5.44 26.64 -6.26
N LEU A 487 5.21 26.98 -4.99
CA LEU A 487 6.28 27.11 -3.99
C LEU A 487 6.96 25.78 -3.62
N ARG A 488 6.52 24.63 -4.15
CA ARG A 488 7.21 23.34 -3.96
C ARG A 488 8.53 23.29 -4.71
N GLU A 489 8.62 23.94 -5.87
CA GLU A 489 9.85 23.98 -6.67
C GLU A 489 11.01 24.66 -5.92
N SER A 490 10.69 25.60 -5.02
CA SER A 490 11.68 26.30 -4.20
C SER A 490 11.87 25.69 -2.81
N LYS A 491 11.25 24.54 -2.52
CA LYS A 491 11.36 23.87 -1.21
C LYS A 491 12.14 22.59 -1.33
N GLN A 492 13.11 22.44 -0.44
CA GLN A 492 13.97 21.26 -0.40
C GLN A 492 13.22 20.02 0.11
N TYR A 493 12.22 20.20 0.99
CA TYR A 493 11.45 19.11 1.59
C TYR A 493 9.96 19.48 1.73
N THR A 494 9.07 18.49 1.70
CA THR A 494 7.64 18.67 1.98
C THR A 494 7.08 17.50 2.79
N ALA A 495 6.44 17.78 3.93
CA ALA A 495 5.75 16.78 4.72
C ALA A 495 4.53 16.26 3.94
N ARG A 496 4.49 14.95 3.65
CA ARG A 496 3.36 14.29 3.00
C ARG A 496 2.98 13.00 3.71
N VAL A 497 1.72 12.62 3.59
CA VAL A 497 1.19 11.39 4.17
C VAL A 497 0.23 10.73 3.19
N HIS A 498 0.37 9.41 3.01
CA HIS A 498 -0.53 8.67 2.13
C HIS A 498 -1.87 8.42 2.83
N VAL A 499 -2.96 8.46 2.08
CA VAL A 499 -4.32 8.23 2.63
C VAL A 499 -4.48 6.84 3.26
N ALA A 500 -3.75 5.83 2.76
CA ALA A 500 -3.73 4.50 3.36
C ALA A 500 -3.07 4.51 4.75
N ASP A 501 -1.99 5.27 4.93
CA ASP A 501 -1.29 5.37 6.21
C ASP A 501 -2.17 6.06 7.26
N ILE A 502 -2.90 7.10 6.85
CA ILE A 502 -3.89 7.76 7.72
C ILE A 502 -4.96 6.76 8.15
N TYR A 503 -5.47 5.95 7.22
CA TYR A 503 -6.45 4.91 7.53
C TYR A 503 -5.90 3.86 8.52
N GLN A 504 -4.66 3.41 8.33
CA GLN A 504 -4.01 2.47 9.26
C GLN A 504 -3.83 3.08 10.65
N ALA A 505 -3.42 4.35 10.73
CA ALA A 505 -3.31 5.08 11.99
C ALA A 505 -4.67 5.20 12.71
N ILE A 506 -5.77 5.43 11.95
CA ILE A 506 -7.13 5.42 12.50
C ILE A 506 -7.47 4.04 13.08
N LEU A 507 -7.28 2.96 12.33
CA LEU A 507 -7.60 1.61 12.83
C LEU A 507 -6.78 1.26 14.07
N ALA A 508 -5.49 1.60 14.09
CA ALA A 508 -4.64 1.37 15.24
C ALA A 508 -5.16 2.13 16.47
N SER A 509 -5.51 3.40 16.31
CA SER A 509 -5.97 4.22 17.43
C SER A 509 -7.33 3.79 17.99
N MET A 510 -8.20 3.18 17.18
CA MET A 510 -9.46 2.58 17.64
C MET A 510 -9.28 1.44 18.66
N THR A 511 -8.11 0.79 18.66
CA THR A 511 -7.83 -0.33 19.57
C THR A 511 -7.27 0.12 20.93
N ILE A 512 -6.83 1.37 21.03
CA ILE A 512 -6.22 1.93 22.23
C ILE A 512 -7.33 2.35 23.17
N ARG A 513 -7.38 1.73 24.37
CA ARG A 513 -8.31 2.10 25.43
C ARG A 513 -7.60 2.97 26.45
N SER A 514 -8.15 4.17 26.67
CA SER A 514 -7.79 5.07 27.77
C SER A 514 -6.44 5.78 27.65
N ALA A 515 -6.29 6.62 26.62
CA ALA A 515 -5.38 7.75 26.66
C ALA A 515 -5.68 8.78 25.55
N ARG A 516 -5.23 10.02 25.80
CA ARG A 516 -5.27 11.15 24.87
C ARG A 516 -3.95 11.21 24.14
N PHE A 517 -3.97 11.24 22.81
CA PHE A 517 -2.75 11.31 22.03
C PHE A 517 -2.87 12.31 20.90
N ILE A 518 -1.86 13.17 20.82
CA ILE A 518 -1.53 13.86 19.58
C ILE A 518 -0.60 12.92 18.82
N PHE A 519 -0.89 12.68 17.54
CA PHE A 519 -0.04 11.91 16.66
C PHE A 519 0.38 12.74 15.46
N PHE A 520 1.65 12.63 15.11
CA PHE A 520 2.24 13.18 13.91
C PHE A 520 2.18 12.10 12.83
N SER A 521 1.45 12.37 11.75
CA SER A 521 1.39 11.45 10.61
C SER A 521 2.21 12.02 9.45
N GLY A 522 3.48 11.64 9.44
CA GLY A 522 4.46 11.94 8.41
C GLY A 522 5.83 11.41 8.84
N LEU A 523 6.62 10.85 7.92
CA LEU A 523 8.06 10.76 8.10
C LEU A 523 8.65 12.05 7.53
N CYS A 524 9.04 12.95 8.44
CA CYS A 524 9.97 14.07 8.29
C CYS A 524 9.64 15.35 7.50
N HIS A 525 10.24 16.45 8.01
CA HIS A 525 10.37 17.84 7.54
C HIS A 525 9.07 18.64 7.31
N CYS A 526 8.62 19.33 8.35
CA CYS A 526 7.60 20.37 8.25
C CYS A 526 8.13 21.60 7.52
N TYR A 527 7.70 21.76 6.27
CA TYR A 527 7.67 23.04 5.56
C TYR A 527 6.33 23.21 4.87
N TYR A 528 5.66 24.34 5.13
CA TYR A 528 4.48 24.76 4.37
C TYR A 528 4.83 25.78 3.33
#